data_AF-A0A948U5Y3-F1
#
_entry.id   AF-A0A948U5Y3-F1
#
_cell.length_a   1.000
_cell.length_b   1.000
_cell.length_c   1.000
_cell.angle_alpha   90.00
_cell.angle_beta   90.00
_cell.angle_gamma   90.00
#
_symmetry.space_group_name_H-M   'P 1'
#
loop_
_entity.id
_entity.type
_entity.pdbx_description
1 polymer ?
#
loop_
_entity_poly.entity_id
_entity_poly.type
_entity_poly.pdbx_seq_one_letter_code
_entity_poly.pdbx_strand_id
1 'polypeptide(L)'
;MNIRKVKFLEGAIVEPCPTCGNKAEFSIHSDQVGEDLCELWAACKCGHETPAGYRYKDVFGGCGDENVIMAISCWNEAIAGDE
;
A
#
# COMPACT_ATOMS: atom_id res chain seq x y z
N MET A 1 3.32 14.58 1.51
CA MET A 1 3.40 13.41 0.64
C MET A 1 4.83 12.86 0.48
N ASN A 2 5.08 11.67 1.05
CA ASN A 2 6.27 10.85 0.80
C ASN A 2 5.90 9.68 -0.13
N ILE A 3 6.79 9.33 -1.05
CA ILE A 3 6.59 8.19 -1.97
C ILE A 3 7.86 7.35 -2.04
N ARG A 4 7.71 6.03 -1.92
CA ARG A 4 8.79 5.05 -2.14
C ARG A 4 8.38 4.02 -3.17
N LYS A 5 9.18 3.85 -4.22
CA LYS A 5 9.01 2.72 -5.16
C LYS A 5 9.65 1.47 -4.58
N VAL A 6 8.94 0.35 -4.66
CA VAL A 6 9.37 -0.96 -4.17
C VAL A 6 9.15 -2.02 -5.23
N LYS A 7 10.04 -3.00 -5.25
CA LYS A 7 9.93 -4.19 -6.11
C LYS A 7 10.05 -5.43 -5.25
N PHE A 8 9.01 -6.25 -5.25
CA PHE A 8 8.96 -7.51 -4.52
C PHE A 8 9.53 -8.66 -5.35
N LEU A 9 10.08 -9.65 -4.65
CA LEU A 9 10.54 -10.91 -5.23
C LEU A 9 9.34 -11.84 -5.48
N GLU A 10 9.52 -12.85 -6.33
CA GLU A 10 8.43 -13.73 -6.77
C GLU A 10 7.69 -14.49 -5.65
N GLY A 11 8.35 -14.68 -4.49
CA GLY A 11 7.79 -15.35 -3.32
C GLY A 11 7.13 -14.43 -2.29
N ALA A 12 7.03 -13.13 -2.54
CA ALA A 12 6.31 -12.23 -1.65
C ALA A 12 4.80 -12.53 -1.68
N ILE A 13 4.15 -12.44 -0.51
CA ILE A 13 2.71 -12.62 -0.37
C ILE A 13 2.05 -11.28 -0.74
N VAL A 14 1.69 -11.13 -2.01
CA VAL A 14 1.04 -9.94 -2.56
C VAL A 14 -0.09 -10.35 -3.49
N GLU A 15 -1.30 -9.90 -3.20
CA GLU A 15 -2.47 -10.10 -4.05
C GLU A 15 -2.28 -9.40 -5.40
N PRO A 16 -2.63 -10.05 -6.52
CA PRO A 16 -2.44 -9.49 -7.84
C PRO A 16 -3.36 -8.28 -8.04
N CYS A 17 -2.82 -7.23 -8.64
CA CYS A 17 -3.63 -6.05 -8.98
C CYS A 17 -4.84 -6.45 -9.85
N PRO A 18 -6.07 -6.07 -9.46
CA PRO A 18 -7.29 -6.46 -10.20
C PRO A 18 -7.33 -5.84 -11.60
N THR A 19 -6.62 -4.73 -11.84
CA THR A 19 -6.59 -4.03 -13.13
C THR A 19 -5.57 -4.63 -14.11
N CYS A 20 -4.40 -5.05 -13.65
CA CYS A 20 -3.29 -5.42 -14.56
C CYS A 20 -2.53 -6.70 -14.17
N GLY A 21 -2.93 -7.39 -13.09
CA GLY A 21 -2.31 -8.63 -12.62
C GLY A 21 -0.91 -8.47 -12.01
N ASN A 22 -0.39 -7.24 -11.87
CA ASN A 22 0.91 -6.99 -11.25
C ASN A 22 0.92 -7.39 -9.77
N LYS A 23 1.97 -8.11 -9.36
CA LYS A 23 2.25 -8.48 -7.96
C LYS A 23 3.65 -8.08 -7.46
N ALA A 24 4.42 -7.37 -8.28
CA ALA A 24 5.84 -7.12 -7.99
C ALA A 24 6.17 -5.65 -7.80
N GLU A 25 5.62 -4.75 -8.62
CA GLU A 25 6.02 -3.34 -8.64
C GLU A 25 4.95 -2.44 -8.04
N PHE A 26 5.31 -1.73 -6.97
CA PHE A 26 4.42 -0.84 -6.24
C PHE A 26 5.13 0.46 -5.87
N SER A 27 4.34 1.49 -5.64
CA SER A 27 4.72 2.69 -4.92
C SER A 27 3.96 2.74 -3.60
N ILE A 28 4.67 2.93 -2.50
CA ILE A 28 4.08 3.18 -1.19
C ILE A 28 4.03 4.69 -0.99
N HIS A 29 2.84 5.17 -0.68
CA HIS A 29 2.55 6.57 -0.46
C HIS A 29 2.28 6.79 1.02
N SER A 30 2.62 7.97 1.51
CA SER A 30 2.26 8.43 2.85
C SER A 30 1.90 9.90 2.78
N ASP A 31 0.72 10.25 3.29
CA ASP A 31 0.26 11.63 3.33
C ASP A 31 -0.43 11.97 4.65
N GLN A 32 -0.23 13.20 5.11
CA GLN A 32 -0.84 13.69 6.35
C GLN A 32 -2.27 14.12 6.05
N VAL A 33 -3.24 13.49 6.71
CA VAL A 33 -4.67 13.73 6.52
C VAL A 33 -5.34 14.38 7.74
N GLY A 34 -4.61 14.51 8.85
CA GLY A 34 -5.02 15.20 10.08
C GLY A 34 -3.81 15.64 10.90
N GLU A 35 -4.07 16.37 11.99
CA GLU A 35 -3.02 16.92 12.88
C GLU A 35 -2.03 15.83 13.32
N ASP A 36 -2.56 14.70 13.82
CA ASP A 36 -1.79 13.53 14.26
C ASP A 36 -2.18 12.26 13.49
N LEU A 37 -2.43 12.38 12.18
CA LEU A 37 -2.86 11.26 11.36
C LEU A 37 -2.30 11.33 9.94
N CYS A 38 -1.58 10.29 9.56
CA CYS A 38 -1.17 9.99 8.20
C CYS A 38 -1.89 8.74 7.68
N GLU A 39 -2.18 8.74 6.38
CA GLU A 39 -2.60 7.56 5.64
C GLU A 39 -1.46 7.05 4.79
N LEU A 40 -1.31 5.73 4.75
CA LEU A 40 -0.33 5.03 3.94
C LEU A 40 -1.04 4.01 3.05
N TRP A 41 -0.62 3.96 1.78
CA TRP A 41 -1.23 3.07 0.82
C TRP A 41 -0.27 2.57 -0.24
N ALA A 42 -0.55 1.38 -0.75
CA ALA A 42 0.14 0.84 -1.91
C ALA A 42 -0.59 1.29 -3.18
N ALA A 43 0.19 1.63 -4.19
CA ALA A 43 -0.29 1.91 -5.53
C ALA A 43 0.48 1.04 -6.52
N CYS A 44 -0.25 0.26 -7.30
CA CYS A 44 0.30 -0.55 -8.37
C CYS A 44 0.90 0.35 -9.47
N LYS A 45 1.89 -0.16 -10.22
CA LYS A 45 2.45 0.54 -11.38
C LYS A 45 1.44 1.01 -12.44
N CYS A 46 0.24 0.41 -12.48
CA CYS A 46 -0.84 0.84 -13.39
C CYS A 46 -1.69 2.00 -12.85
N GLY A 47 -1.44 2.45 -11.62
CA GLY A 47 -2.20 3.52 -10.96
C GLY A 47 -3.40 3.05 -10.13
N HIS A 48 -3.68 1.74 -10.06
CA HIS A 48 -4.66 1.23 -9.09
C HIS A 48 -4.10 1.32 -7.67
N GLU A 49 -4.85 1.89 -6.76
CA GLU A 49 -4.42 2.18 -5.38
C GLU A 49 -5.24 1.41 -4.35
N THR A 50 -4.67 1.19 -3.17
CA THR A 50 -5.43 0.71 -2.02
C THR A 50 -6.60 1.68 -1.74
N PRO A 51 -7.85 1.20 -1.69
CA PRO A 51 -9.01 2.04 -1.39
C PRO A 51 -8.87 2.74 -0.03
N ALA A 52 -9.38 3.96 0.08
CA ALA A 52 -9.25 4.80 1.28
C ALA A 52 -9.65 4.09 2.60
N GLY A 53 -10.71 3.28 2.57
CA GLY A 53 -11.20 2.54 3.74
C GLY A 53 -10.23 1.47 4.28
N TYR A 54 -9.28 1.03 3.45
CA TYR A 54 -8.29 0.01 3.79
C TYR A 54 -6.90 0.59 4.05
N ARG A 55 -6.69 1.90 3.92
CA ARG A 55 -5.35 2.50 4.07
C ARG A 55 -4.85 2.40 5.51
N TYR A 56 -3.55 2.15 5.66
CA TYR A 56 -2.92 2.05 6.97
C TYR A 56 -2.82 3.44 7.61
N LYS A 57 -3.23 3.54 8.88
CA LYS A 57 -3.23 4.79 9.65
C LYS A 57 -2.04 4.80 10.59
N ASP A 58 -1.21 5.83 10.48
CA ASP A 58 -0.03 6.02 11.33
C ASP A 58 0.08 7.48 11.77
N VAL A 59 0.53 7.72 13.01
CA VAL A 59 0.65 9.08 13.54
C VAL A 59 1.81 9.85 12.90
N PHE A 60 2.94 9.18 12.65
CA PHE A 60 4.16 9.82 12.17
C PHE A 60 4.27 9.80 10.64
N GLY A 61 3.63 8.84 10.00
CA GLY A 61 3.75 8.56 8.58
C GLY A 61 5.10 7.98 8.19
N GLY A 62 5.36 7.95 6.88
CA GLY A 62 6.64 7.52 6.31
C GLY A 62 6.52 6.33 5.36
N CYS A 63 7.65 5.94 4.77
CA CYS A 63 7.71 4.82 3.83
C CYS A 63 8.88 3.87 4.14
N GLY A 64 9.22 3.74 5.43
CA GLY A 64 10.16 2.75 5.96
C GLY A 64 9.69 1.31 5.69
N ASP A 65 10.55 0.34 5.94
CA ASP A 65 10.26 -1.06 5.61
C ASP A 65 9.03 -1.58 6.36
N GLU A 66 8.84 -1.18 7.62
CA GLU A 66 7.64 -1.48 8.40
C GLU A 66 6.36 -0.95 7.74
N ASN A 67 6.42 0.28 7.25
CA ASN A 67 5.29 0.93 6.58
C ASN A 67 5.00 0.33 5.20
N VAL A 68 6.03 -0.14 4.49
CA VAL A 68 5.86 -0.91 3.25
C VAL A 68 5.10 -2.21 3.52
N ILE A 69 5.48 -2.94 4.58
CA ILE A 69 4.81 -4.20 4.95
C ILE A 69 3.33 -3.94 5.28
N MET A 70 3.05 -2.93 6.11
CA MET A 70 1.68 -2.61 6.50
C MET A 70 0.82 -2.18 5.31
N ALA A 71 1.32 -1.28 4.45
CA ALA A 71 0.59 -0.84 3.27
C ALA A 71 0.26 -1.99 2.29
N ILE A 72 1.15 -2.99 2.21
CA ILE A 72 0.92 -4.19 1.39
C ILE A 72 -0.06 -5.16 2.05
N SER A 73 -0.04 -5.32 3.38
CA SER A 73 -1.06 -6.11 4.09
C SER A 73 -2.46 -5.55 3.82
N CYS A 74 -2.61 -4.24 3.98
CA CYS A 74 -3.84 -3.51 3.68
C CYS A 74 -4.28 -3.65 2.21
N TRP A 75 -3.34 -3.65 1.26
CA TRP A 75 -3.63 -3.93 -0.15
C TRP A 75 -4.17 -5.35 -0.35
N ASN A 76 -3.56 -6.34 0.30
CA ASN A 76 -4.00 -7.73 0.19
C ASN A 76 -5.41 -7.90 0.76
N GLU A 77 -5.68 -7.35 1.95
CA GLU A 77 -7.00 -7.35 2.58
C GLU A 77 -8.06 -6.72 1.66
N ALA A 78 -7.75 -5.55 1.09
CA ALA A 78 -8.67 -4.84 0.20
C ALA A 78 -9.03 -5.62 -1.07
N ILE A 79 -8.11 -6.45 -1.58
CA ILE A 79 -8.31 -7.21 -2.84
C ILE A 79 -8.90 -8.58 -2.60
N ALA A 80 -8.47 -9.26 -1.53
CA ALA A 80 -9.04 -10.54 -1.14
C ALA A 80 -10.53 -10.40 -0.82
N GLY A 81 -10.93 -9.24 -0.29
CA GLY A 81 -12.28 -8.99 0.22
C GLY A 81 -12.46 -9.68 1.57
N ASP A 82 -12.96 -8.95 2.56
CA ASP A 82 -13.39 -9.56 3.83
C ASP A 82 -14.58 -10.49 3.54
N GLU A 83 -14.44 -11.79 3.83
CA GLU A 83 -15.56 -12.76 3.92
C GLU A 83 -16.39 -12.55 5.19
#